data_AF-A0A1F2M8C0-F1
#
_entry.id   AF-A0A1F2M8C0-F1
#
_cell.length_a   1.000
_cell.length_b   1.000
_cell.length_c   1.000
_cell.angle_alpha   90.00
_cell.angle_beta   90.00
_cell.angle_gamma   90.00
#
_symmetry.space_group_name_H-M   'P 1'
#
loop_
_entity.id
_entity.type
_entity.pdbx_description
1 polymer ?
#
loop_
_entity_poly.entity_id
_entity_poly.type
_entity_poly.pdbx_seq_one_letter_code
_entity_poly.pdbx_strand_id
1 'polypeptide(L)'
;MINKWFLLNGPHRLRNGLLLAMGIFITGWLAFKPGAYQYSLNDREKVMVTSLLQHPETRYFGFYSVALPAEFTPAGMVMFIQGSEMTTVETKRQYFPPFQQFLIRHEEELRNMQPQLPQDAPYLKQIYQLPSDMKGKIFEYINTNSISDVFRTLEACRWNDGVSFIIKMKAQDSRDKKYDTKRKIFSLKYNIPEKKSQLLAILSGLQPRQDNQRPSGNQLAIQYGQVDASLLGQYETSINYQNSKEVTITLKTDNHSYTGTPLLDKDARVVETEYGETLYKGKRKVNGLEIS
;
A
#
# COMPACT_ATOMS: atom_id res chain seq x y z
N MET A 1 -8.38 -19.82 -87.79
CA MET A 1 -9.54 -19.75 -86.87
C MET A 1 -9.19 -18.81 -85.74
N ILE A 2 -10.09 -17.88 -85.49
CA ILE A 2 -10.05 -16.81 -84.50
C ILE A 2 -9.88 -17.36 -83.08
N ASN A 3 -9.12 -16.68 -82.22
CA ASN A 3 -9.57 -16.40 -80.86
C ASN A 3 -8.94 -15.12 -80.30
N LYS A 4 -9.77 -14.08 -80.25
CA LYS A 4 -9.59 -12.85 -79.48
C LYS A 4 -9.52 -13.18 -77.99
N TRP A 5 -8.59 -12.60 -77.25
CA TRP A 5 -8.84 -12.22 -75.86
C TRP A 5 -8.59 -10.72 -75.71
N PHE A 6 -9.67 -10.03 -75.36
CA PHE A 6 -9.78 -8.59 -75.25
C PHE A 6 -9.00 -8.08 -74.03
N LEU A 7 -8.30 -6.97 -74.24
CA LEU A 7 -7.77 -6.06 -73.23
C LEU A 7 -8.89 -5.65 -72.25
N LEU A 8 -8.69 -5.89 -70.95
CA LEU A 8 -9.52 -5.34 -69.86
C LEU A 8 -8.65 -4.42 -68.99
N ASN A 9 -8.28 -3.26 -69.57
CA ASN A 9 -7.85 -2.08 -68.83
C ASN A 9 -9.06 -1.17 -68.63
N GLY A 10 -9.88 -1.50 -67.63
CA GLY A 10 -11.03 -0.68 -67.25
C GLY A 10 -10.68 0.29 -66.11
N PRO A 11 -11.27 1.51 -66.08
CA PRO A 11 -11.03 2.52 -65.03
C PRO A 11 -11.39 2.02 -63.61
N HIS A 12 -12.22 0.99 -63.51
CA HIS A 12 -12.57 0.32 -62.25
C HIS A 12 -11.41 -0.47 -61.62
N ARG A 13 -10.49 -1.03 -62.42
CA ARG A 13 -9.34 -1.79 -61.90
C ARG A 13 -8.28 -0.87 -61.29
N LEU A 14 -8.06 0.28 -61.91
CA LEU A 14 -7.22 1.36 -61.39
C LEU A 14 -7.81 1.96 -60.10
N ARG A 15 -9.13 2.20 -60.08
CA ARG A 15 -9.84 2.72 -58.90
C ARG A 15 -9.81 1.73 -57.72
N ASN A 16 -10.01 0.44 -57.99
CA ASN A 16 -9.95 -0.60 -56.96
C ASN A 16 -8.52 -0.86 -56.47
N GLY A 17 -7.51 -0.75 -57.34
CA GLY A 17 -6.10 -0.79 -56.96
C GLY A 17 -5.68 0.39 -56.07
N LEU A 18 -6.15 1.60 -56.38
CA LEU A 18 -5.95 2.80 -55.55
C LEU A 18 -6.60 2.68 -54.17
N LEU A 19 -7.82 2.13 -54.11
CA LEU A 19 -8.52 1.91 -52.83
C LEU A 19 -7.83 0.84 -51.97
N LEU A 20 -7.31 -0.23 -52.57
CA LEU A 20 -6.51 -1.24 -51.88
C LEU A 20 -5.18 -0.67 -51.38
N ALA A 21 -4.50 0.13 -52.20
CA ALA A 21 -3.27 0.80 -51.80
C ALA A 21 -3.49 1.78 -50.64
N MET A 22 -4.57 2.58 -50.68
CA MET A 22 -4.99 3.43 -49.55
C MET A 22 -5.31 2.62 -48.30
N GLY A 23 -6.02 1.48 -48.43
CA GLY A 23 -6.32 0.61 -47.30
C GLY A 23 -5.07 0.03 -46.64
N ILE A 24 -4.07 -0.38 -47.44
CA ILE A 24 -2.77 -0.86 -46.95
C ILE A 24 -1.97 0.30 -46.33
N PHE A 25 -2.03 1.50 -46.89
CA PHE A 25 -1.37 2.68 -46.33
C PHE A 25 -1.97 3.11 -44.99
N ILE A 26 -3.31 3.08 -44.86
CA ILE A 26 -4.02 3.43 -43.62
C ILE A 26 -3.81 2.37 -42.54
N THR A 27 -3.87 1.08 -42.90
CA THR A 27 -3.58 -0.02 -41.96
C THR A 27 -2.12 -0.07 -41.56
N GLY A 28 -1.20 0.22 -42.49
CA GLY A 28 0.22 0.42 -42.20
C GLY A 28 0.46 1.63 -41.29
N TRP A 29 -0.20 2.76 -41.53
CA TRP A 29 -0.10 3.97 -40.71
C TRP A 29 -0.69 3.77 -39.30
N LEU A 30 -1.78 3.01 -39.18
CA LEU A 30 -2.37 2.65 -37.89
C LEU A 30 -1.53 1.61 -37.13
N ALA A 31 -0.91 0.66 -37.82
CA ALA A 31 -0.02 -0.35 -37.23
C ALA A 31 1.38 0.21 -36.88
N PHE A 32 1.83 1.26 -37.58
CA PHE A 32 3.10 1.96 -37.35
C PHE A 32 2.95 3.29 -36.62
N LYS A 33 1.77 3.65 -36.08
CA LYS A 33 1.72 4.72 -35.08
C LYS A 33 2.67 4.29 -33.96
N PRO A 34 3.83 4.97 -33.76
CA PRO A 34 4.66 4.66 -32.63
C PRO A 34 3.79 5.02 -31.43
N GLY A 35 3.40 4.05 -30.62
CA GLY A 35 2.77 4.27 -29.31
C GLY A 35 3.71 4.96 -28.30
N ALA A 36 4.73 5.67 -28.79
CA ALA A 36 5.62 6.49 -28.03
C ALA A 36 5.09 7.93 -28.11
N TYR A 37 4.12 8.22 -27.27
CA TYR A 37 3.87 9.59 -26.85
C TYR A 37 5.17 10.12 -26.25
N GLN A 38 5.93 10.91 -27.02
CA GLN A 38 7.13 11.58 -26.54
C GLN A 38 6.76 13.02 -26.21
N TYR A 39 6.37 13.24 -24.96
CA TYR A 39 6.22 14.59 -24.43
C TYR A 39 7.60 15.21 -24.23
N SER A 40 7.85 16.34 -24.90
CA SER A 40 9.09 17.13 -24.71
C SER A 40 8.79 18.33 -23.83
N LEU A 41 9.59 18.52 -22.79
CA LEU A 41 9.48 19.66 -21.89
C LEU A 41 9.77 20.98 -22.65
N ASN A 42 8.96 22.00 -22.42
CA ASN A 42 9.27 23.38 -22.83
C ASN A 42 10.32 24.00 -21.89
N ASP A 43 10.83 25.18 -22.23
CA ASP A 43 11.94 25.79 -21.47
C ASP A 43 11.57 26.10 -20.02
N ARG A 44 10.31 26.48 -19.76
CA ARG A 44 9.81 26.71 -18.40
C ARG A 44 9.75 25.42 -17.59
N GLU A 45 9.25 24.34 -18.20
CA GLU A 45 9.20 23.01 -17.59
C GLU A 45 10.59 22.46 -17.34
N LYS A 46 11.53 22.63 -18.27
CA LYS A 46 12.94 22.25 -18.08
C LYS A 46 13.55 22.96 -16.88
N VAL A 47 13.36 24.27 -16.75
CA VAL A 47 13.86 25.04 -15.60
C VAL A 47 13.23 24.53 -14.30
N MET A 48 11.91 24.29 -14.29
CA MET A 48 11.21 23.78 -13.11
C MET A 48 11.72 22.39 -12.71
N VAL A 49 11.78 21.45 -13.66
CA VAL A 49 12.24 20.08 -13.42
C VAL A 49 13.69 20.07 -12.98
N THR A 50 14.54 20.87 -13.62
CA THR A 50 15.95 20.99 -13.22
C THR A 50 16.07 21.49 -11.79
N SER A 51 15.34 22.56 -11.42
CA SER A 51 15.34 23.08 -10.05
C SER A 51 14.84 22.05 -9.04
N LEU A 52 13.79 21.32 -9.38
CA LEU A 52 13.22 20.27 -8.53
C LEU A 52 14.25 19.16 -8.26
N LEU A 53 15.04 18.80 -9.26
CA LEU A 53 15.99 17.69 -9.19
C LEU A 53 17.37 18.07 -8.64
N GLN A 54 17.63 19.34 -8.28
CA GLN A 54 18.95 19.81 -7.82
C GLN A 54 19.41 19.19 -6.50
N HIS A 55 18.48 18.90 -5.58
CA HIS A 55 18.79 18.40 -4.24
C HIS A 55 17.96 17.16 -3.92
N PRO A 56 18.29 16.00 -4.51
CA PRO A 56 17.57 14.77 -4.22
C PRO A 56 17.99 14.21 -2.85
N GLU A 57 17.01 13.70 -2.10
CA GLU A 57 17.21 12.91 -0.90
C GLU A 57 16.87 11.44 -1.17
N THR A 58 17.71 10.53 -0.67
CA THR A 58 17.41 9.09 -0.74
C THR A 58 16.43 8.72 0.35
N ARG A 59 15.28 8.18 -0.03
CA ARG A 59 14.26 7.62 0.86
C ARG A 59 14.29 6.10 0.80
N TYR A 60 13.99 5.44 1.91
CA TYR A 60 14.00 3.99 2.01
C TYR A 60 12.60 3.46 2.35
N PHE A 61 12.16 2.47 1.58
CA PHE A 61 10.84 1.85 1.71
C PHE A 61 10.95 0.34 1.40
N GLY A 62 10.44 -0.49 2.30
CA GLY A 62 10.67 -1.94 2.22
C GLY A 62 12.16 -2.27 2.14
N PHE A 63 12.56 -3.02 1.12
CA PHE A 63 13.97 -3.34 0.82
C PHE A 63 14.57 -2.45 -0.27
N TYR A 64 13.86 -1.40 -0.68
CA TYR A 64 14.23 -0.54 -1.78
C TYR A 64 14.57 0.87 -1.30
N SER A 65 15.17 1.63 -2.20
CA SER A 65 15.42 3.05 -2.03
C SER A 65 15.02 3.81 -3.29
N VAL A 66 14.60 5.07 -3.11
CA VAL A 66 14.31 5.99 -4.21
C VAL A 66 14.93 7.35 -3.91
N ALA A 67 15.49 8.00 -4.93
CA ALA A 67 15.91 9.40 -4.82
C ALA A 67 14.70 10.28 -5.18
N LEU A 68 14.24 11.08 -4.23
CA LEU A 68 13.16 12.05 -4.43
C LEU A 68 13.69 13.47 -4.20
N PRO A 69 13.16 14.50 -4.86
CA PRO A 69 13.46 15.89 -4.49
C PRO A 69 13.24 16.13 -2.99
N ALA A 70 14.10 16.96 -2.37
CA ALA A 70 14.01 17.24 -0.93
C ALA A 70 12.65 17.79 -0.47
N GLU A 71 11.88 18.44 -1.36
CA GLU A 71 10.54 18.93 -1.05
C GLU A 71 9.50 17.82 -0.81
N PHE A 72 9.77 16.58 -1.23
CA PHE A 72 8.92 15.43 -0.93
C PHE A 72 9.21 14.91 0.47
N THR A 73 8.22 15.09 1.35
CA THR A 73 8.29 14.67 2.75
C THR A 73 7.28 13.54 3.03
N PRO A 74 7.54 12.68 4.03
CA PRO A 74 6.62 11.57 4.33
C PRO A 74 5.25 12.08 4.77
N ALA A 75 4.20 11.71 4.03
CA ALA A 75 2.82 12.16 4.23
C ALA A 75 1.91 11.08 4.83
N GLY A 76 2.41 9.86 5.00
CA GLY A 76 1.70 8.79 5.69
C GLY A 76 2.16 7.41 5.24
N MET A 77 1.75 6.40 5.98
CA MET A 77 1.99 5.00 5.66
C MET A 77 0.74 4.19 5.98
N VAL A 78 0.49 3.20 5.13
CA VAL A 78 -0.41 2.10 5.43
C VAL A 78 0.41 0.82 5.38
N MET A 79 0.29 -0.01 6.40
CA MET A 79 0.93 -1.32 6.43
C MET A 79 0.00 -2.36 7.04
N PHE A 80 -0.14 -3.48 6.33
CA PHE A 80 -0.87 -4.66 6.77
C PHE A 80 0.09 -5.83 6.90
N ILE A 81 -0.06 -6.64 7.94
CA ILE A 81 0.79 -7.81 8.21
C ILE A 81 -0.06 -9.05 8.55
N GLN A 82 0.56 -10.23 8.47
CA GLN A 82 -0.10 -11.52 8.68
C GLN A 82 -1.30 -11.74 7.75
N GLY A 83 -1.21 -11.19 6.53
CA GLY A 83 -2.27 -11.25 5.52
C GLY A 83 -3.39 -10.23 5.72
N SER A 84 -4.57 -10.52 5.15
CA SER A 84 -5.72 -9.62 5.07
C SER A 84 -6.57 -9.55 6.35
N GLU A 85 -6.11 -10.08 7.49
CA GLU A 85 -6.85 -10.00 8.77
C GLU A 85 -6.95 -8.57 9.34
N MET A 86 -6.52 -7.56 8.58
CA MET A 86 -6.46 -6.14 8.94
C MET A 86 -5.52 -5.86 10.11
N THR A 87 -4.45 -6.64 10.27
CA THR A 87 -3.43 -6.29 11.26
C THR A 87 -2.68 -5.06 10.77
N THR A 88 -2.97 -3.89 11.32
CA THR A 88 -2.36 -2.63 10.88
C THR A 88 -1.11 -2.30 11.68
N VAL A 89 -0.14 -1.69 11.02
CA VAL A 89 1.02 -1.07 11.68
C VAL A 89 1.00 0.42 11.34
N GLU A 90 1.03 1.25 12.37
CA GLU A 90 1.08 2.70 12.26
C GLU A 90 2.32 3.23 12.99
N THR A 91 2.95 4.25 12.41
CA THR A 91 4.17 4.87 12.92
C THR A 91 4.04 6.38 12.91
N LYS A 92 4.43 7.04 14.00
CA LYS A 92 4.36 8.49 14.09
C LYS A 92 5.54 9.07 14.85
N ARG A 93 6.09 10.19 14.37
CA ARG A 93 7.02 10.99 15.17
C ARG A 93 6.25 11.71 16.27
N GLN A 94 6.65 11.49 17.51
CA GLN A 94 5.99 12.06 18.67
C GLN A 94 6.93 12.10 19.86
N TYR A 95 6.97 13.21 20.59
CA TYR A 95 7.65 13.27 21.88
C TYR A 95 6.98 12.38 22.91
N PHE A 96 7.73 11.94 23.92
CA PHE A 96 7.22 11.02 24.94
C PHE A 96 6.04 11.60 25.76
N PRO A 97 6.05 12.85 26.25
CA PRO A 97 4.93 13.37 27.04
C PRO A 97 3.60 13.41 26.27
N PRO A 98 3.54 13.88 25.00
CA PRO A 98 2.34 13.75 24.18
C PRO A 98 1.88 12.29 23.95
N PHE A 99 2.81 11.34 23.86
CA PHE A 99 2.46 9.92 23.75
C PHE A 99 1.82 9.40 25.05
N GLN A 100 2.33 9.78 26.22
CA GLN A 100 1.71 9.43 27.49
C GLN A 100 0.29 10.00 27.61
N GLN A 101 0.10 11.26 27.19
CA GLN A 101 -1.22 11.89 27.16
C GLN A 101 -2.16 11.22 26.15
N PHE A 102 -1.64 10.72 25.02
CA PHE A 102 -2.41 9.88 24.11
C PHE A 102 -2.87 8.60 24.79
N LEU A 103 -1.98 7.89 25.48
CA LEU A 103 -2.31 6.64 26.17
C LEU A 103 -3.36 6.80 27.28
N ILE A 104 -3.37 7.93 27.99
CA ILE A 104 -4.36 8.23 29.03
C ILE A 104 -5.73 8.48 28.39
N ARG A 105 -5.79 9.41 27.41
CA ARG A 105 -7.04 9.74 26.72
C ARG A 105 -7.65 8.54 25.99
N HIS A 106 -6.81 7.76 25.30
CA HIS A 106 -7.27 6.56 24.60
C HIS A 106 -7.86 5.52 25.56
N GLU A 107 -7.28 5.38 26.75
CA GLU A 107 -7.84 4.50 27.77
C GLU A 107 -9.20 5.01 28.27
N GLU A 108 -9.31 6.29 28.56
CA GLU A 108 -10.57 6.92 28.99
C GLU A 108 -11.64 6.80 27.92
N GLU A 109 -11.30 7.03 26.64
CA GLU A 109 -12.18 6.83 25.49
C GLU A 109 -12.69 5.39 25.44
N LEU A 110 -11.80 4.39 25.50
CA LEU A 110 -12.18 2.97 25.48
C LEU A 110 -13.02 2.54 26.70
N ARG A 111 -12.79 3.14 27.87
CA ARG A 111 -13.61 2.91 29.08
C ARG A 111 -15.01 3.48 28.96
N ASN A 112 -15.16 4.61 28.27
CA ASN A 112 -16.43 5.31 28.09
C ASN A 112 -17.25 4.78 26.91
N MET A 113 -16.64 4.05 25.98
CA MET A 113 -17.36 3.41 24.88
C MET A 113 -18.35 2.36 25.39
N GLN A 114 -19.52 2.34 24.76
CA GLN A 114 -20.55 1.32 25.01
C GLN A 114 -20.47 0.23 23.93
N PRO A 115 -20.54 -1.05 24.30
CA PRO A 115 -20.73 -2.12 23.33
C PRO A 115 -22.07 -1.98 22.61
N GLN A 116 -22.17 -2.51 21.39
CA GLN A 116 -23.42 -2.55 20.67
C GLN A 116 -24.49 -3.40 21.38
N LEU A 117 -24.07 -4.49 22.04
CA LEU A 117 -24.92 -5.29 22.90
C LEU A 117 -24.64 -4.96 24.37
N PRO A 118 -25.61 -4.48 25.16
CA PRO A 118 -25.37 -4.12 26.57
C PRO A 118 -24.81 -5.27 27.42
N GLN A 119 -25.21 -6.51 27.15
CA GLN A 119 -24.71 -7.73 27.79
C GLN A 119 -23.22 -8.03 27.54
N ASP A 120 -22.62 -7.31 26.60
CA ASP A 120 -21.22 -7.45 26.22
C ASP A 120 -20.34 -6.42 26.93
N ALA A 121 -20.88 -5.58 27.82
CA ALA A 121 -20.13 -4.60 28.59
C ALA A 121 -19.15 -5.28 29.58
N PRO A 122 -18.02 -4.63 29.93
CA PRO A 122 -17.51 -3.36 29.40
C PRO A 122 -16.91 -3.48 27.98
N TYR A 123 -16.75 -2.36 27.27
CA TYR A 123 -16.14 -2.33 25.93
C TYR A 123 -14.63 -2.61 25.97
N LEU A 124 -13.89 -1.88 26.83
CA LEU A 124 -12.52 -2.21 27.21
C LEU A 124 -12.51 -3.46 28.10
N LYS A 125 -11.81 -4.51 27.68
CA LYS A 125 -11.76 -5.79 28.38
C LYS A 125 -10.55 -5.95 29.26
N GLN A 126 -9.38 -5.54 28.77
CA GLN A 126 -8.14 -5.69 29.52
C GLN A 126 -7.09 -4.68 29.08
N ILE A 127 -6.20 -4.33 30.00
CA ILE A 127 -4.96 -3.60 29.71
C ILE A 127 -3.79 -4.48 30.13
N TYR A 128 -2.90 -4.78 29.19
CA TYR A 128 -1.68 -5.50 29.47
C TYR A 128 -0.50 -4.53 29.49
N GLN A 129 0.30 -4.60 30.55
CA GLN A 129 1.58 -3.89 30.60
C GLN A 129 2.56 -4.54 29.63
N LEU A 130 3.35 -3.72 28.96
CA LEU A 130 4.50 -4.20 28.21
C LEU A 130 5.64 -4.59 29.18
N PRO A 131 6.64 -5.36 28.72
CA PRO A 131 7.89 -5.57 29.46
C PRO A 131 8.48 -4.23 29.95
N SER A 132 9.18 -4.26 31.10
CA SER A 132 9.60 -3.04 31.83
C SER A 132 10.53 -2.11 31.07
N ASP A 133 11.21 -2.61 30.04
CA ASP A 133 12.07 -1.87 29.12
C ASP A 133 11.31 -1.15 28.00
N MET A 134 10.01 -1.46 27.83
CA MET A 134 9.15 -0.86 26.81
C MET A 134 8.17 0.15 27.40
N LYS A 135 8.12 1.33 26.78
CA LYS A 135 7.20 2.39 27.18
C LYS A 135 5.89 2.28 26.41
N GLY A 136 4.86 1.73 27.03
CA GLY A 136 3.58 1.51 26.37
C GLY A 136 2.67 0.51 27.06
N LYS A 137 1.58 0.13 26.39
CA LYS A 137 0.61 -0.86 26.86
C LYS A 137 -0.12 -1.50 25.69
N ILE A 138 -0.76 -2.65 25.94
CA ILE A 138 -1.68 -3.30 25.01
C ILE A 138 -3.10 -3.15 25.55
N PHE A 139 -4.00 -2.66 24.72
CA PHE A 139 -5.42 -2.61 25.01
C PHE A 139 -6.12 -3.79 24.35
N GLU A 140 -6.97 -4.49 25.11
CA GLU A 140 -7.93 -5.44 24.56
C GLU A 140 -9.33 -4.85 24.70
N TYR A 141 -10.02 -4.71 23.59
CA TYR A 141 -11.39 -4.20 23.56
C TYR A 141 -12.21 -4.92 22.49
N ILE A 142 -13.52 -4.72 22.50
CA ILE A 142 -14.43 -5.29 21.50
C ILE A 142 -14.04 -4.76 20.11
N ASN A 143 -13.96 -5.63 19.11
CA ASN A 143 -13.67 -5.20 17.76
C ASN A 143 -14.74 -4.20 17.28
N THR A 144 -14.32 -3.00 16.86
CA THR A 144 -15.21 -1.91 16.40
C THR A 144 -16.15 -2.32 15.27
N ASN A 145 -15.74 -3.30 14.46
CA ASN A 145 -16.48 -3.77 13.29
C ASN A 145 -17.33 -5.01 13.61
N SER A 146 -17.53 -5.32 14.89
CA SER A 146 -18.26 -6.50 15.35
C SER A 146 -19.37 -6.12 16.32
N ILE A 147 -20.50 -6.83 16.21
CA ILE A 147 -21.63 -6.73 17.13
C ILE A 147 -21.31 -7.43 18.45
N SER A 148 -20.54 -8.53 18.39
CA SER A 148 -20.33 -9.44 19.51
C SER A 148 -18.94 -9.31 20.10
N ASP A 149 -18.89 -9.38 21.42
CA ASP A 149 -17.67 -9.34 22.21
C ASP A 149 -16.76 -10.58 22.03
N VAL A 150 -17.18 -11.64 21.34
CA VAL A 150 -16.22 -12.70 20.96
C VAL A 150 -15.07 -12.12 20.15
N PHE A 151 -15.34 -11.16 19.27
CA PHE A 151 -14.33 -10.56 18.42
C PHE A 151 -13.66 -9.40 19.16
N ARG A 152 -12.35 -9.53 19.33
CA ARG A 152 -11.49 -8.57 20.04
C ARG A 152 -10.58 -7.84 19.08
N THR A 153 -10.14 -6.67 19.50
CA THR A 153 -8.94 -6.02 18.99
C THR A 153 -7.92 -5.96 20.11
N LEU A 154 -6.70 -6.42 19.81
CA LEU A 154 -5.50 -6.18 20.60
C LEU A 154 -4.75 -5.01 19.96
N GLU A 155 -4.70 -3.87 20.63
CA GLU A 155 -3.98 -2.67 20.18
C GLU A 155 -2.75 -2.46 21.05
N ALA A 156 -1.57 -2.75 20.51
CA ALA A 156 -0.30 -2.49 21.17
C ALA A 156 0.22 -1.11 20.78
N CYS A 157 0.46 -0.27 21.79
CA CYS A 157 1.06 1.04 21.62
C CYS A 157 2.41 1.06 22.31
N ARG A 158 3.50 1.34 21.59
CA ARG A 158 4.86 1.49 22.13
C ARG A 158 5.48 2.81 21.66
N TRP A 159 6.21 3.46 22.54
CA TRP A 159 7.09 4.56 22.19
C TRP A 159 8.55 4.14 22.32
N ASN A 160 9.37 4.52 21.35
CA ASN A 160 10.82 4.36 21.39
C ASN A 160 11.49 5.50 20.61
N ASP A 161 12.45 6.17 21.25
CA ASP A 161 13.29 7.23 20.66
C ASP A 161 12.59 8.21 19.70
N GLY A 162 11.53 8.86 20.19
CA GLY A 162 10.80 9.88 19.43
C GLY A 162 9.79 9.33 18.40
N VAL A 163 9.60 8.01 18.34
CA VAL A 163 8.64 7.35 17.45
C VAL A 163 7.64 6.54 18.28
N SER A 164 6.35 6.68 17.96
CA SER A 164 5.30 5.78 18.42
C SER A 164 4.96 4.75 17.35
N PHE A 165 4.79 3.52 17.81
CA PHE A 165 4.36 2.35 17.04
C PHE A 165 3.02 1.89 17.59
N ILE A 166 2.02 1.79 16.72
CA ILE A 166 0.69 1.27 17.06
C ILE A 166 0.41 0.08 16.15
N ILE A 167 0.13 -1.07 16.74
CA ILE A 167 -0.23 -2.29 16.02
C ILE A 167 -1.60 -2.75 16.50
N LYS A 168 -2.55 -2.90 15.60
CA LYS A 168 -3.89 -3.42 15.91
C LYS A 168 -4.03 -4.81 15.30
N MET A 169 -4.42 -5.80 16.11
CA MET A 169 -4.55 -7.18 15.70
C MET A 169 -5.91 -7.74 16.12
N LYS A 170 -6.58 -8.44 15.21
CA LYS A 170 -7.85 -9.13 15.54
C LYS A 170 -7.57 -10.38 16.36
N ALA A 171 -8.40 -10.60 17.37
CA ALA A 171 -8.39 -11.79 18.18
C ALA A 171 -9.81 -12.24 18.53
N GLN A 172 -9.93 -13.41 19.16
CA GLN A 172 -11.19 -13.98 19.61
C GLN A 172 -11.10 -14.48 21.05
N ASP A 173 -12.12 -14.19 21.84
CA ASP A 173 -12.35 -14.80 23.14
C ASP A 173 -13.78 -15.33 23.24
N SER A 174 -13.93 -16.63 22.98
CA SER A 174 -15.21 -17.32 23.03
C SER A 174 -15.44 -18.12 24.32
N ARG A 175 -14.64 -17.90 25.39
CA ARG A 175 -14.67 -18.73 26.61
C ARG A 175 -15.95 -18.60 27.44
N ASP A 176 -16.66 -17.48 27.30
CA ASP A 176 -17.91 -17.25 28.03
C ASP A 176 -18.96 -18.33 27.70
N LYS A 177 -19.71 -18.76 28.73
CA LYS A 177 -20.78 -19.76 28.61
C LYS A 177 -21.88 -19.34 27.64
N LYS A 178 -22.13 -18.03 27.47
CA LYS A 178 -23.11 -17.53 26.48
C LYS A 178 -22.77 -17.93 25.03
N TYR A 179 -21.54 -18.39 24.78
CA TYR A 179 -21.08 -18.85 23.48
C TYR A 179 -21.05 -20.36 23.31
N ASP A 180 -21.44 -21.17 24.31
CA ASP A 180 -21.37 -22.63 24.25
C ASP A 180 -22.06 -23.24 23.02
N THR A 181 -23.26 -22.76 22.70
CA THR A 181 -24.00 -23.19 21.50
C THR A 181 -23.33 -22.69 20.23
N LYS A 182 -22.86 -21.43 20.22
CA LYS A 182 -22.21 -20.83 19.05
C LYS A 182 -20.87 -21.48 18.73
N ARG A 183 -20.08 -21.93 19.72
CA ARG A 183 -18.81 -22.64 19.49
C ARG A 183 -18.99 -23.98 18.77
N LYS A 184 -20.16 -24.62 18.89
CA LYS A 184 -20.49 -25.86 18.17
C LYS A 184 -20.86 -25.62 16.71
N ILE A 185 -21.39 -24.45 16.41
CA ILE A 185 -21.91 -24.07 15.07
C ILE A 185 -20.86 -23.29 14.28
N PHE A 186 -20.15 -22.39 14.96
CA PHE A 186 -19.14 -21.51 14.42
C PHE A 186 -17.79 -21.87 15.03
N SER A 187 -16.73 -21.87 14.24
CA SER A 187 -15.35 -22.13 14.68
C SER A 187 -14.76 -20.98 15.51
N LEU A 188 -15.48 -20.54 16.55
CA LEU A 188 -15.06 -19.47 17.46
C LEU A 188 -13.91 -19.96 18.33
N LYS A 189 -12.86 -19.16 18.42
CA LYS A 189 -11.59 -19.54 19.06
C LYS A 189 -11.37 -18.78 20.36
N TYR A 190 -10.45 -19.30 21.16
CA TYR A 190 -9.74 -18.54 22.17
C TYR A 190 -8.28 -18.42 21.73
N ASN A 191 -7.89 -17.27 21.21
CA ASN A 191 -6.53 -17.05 20.69
C ASN A 191 -5.86 -15.77 21.23
N ILE A 192 -6.40 -15.18 22.30
CA ILE A 192 -5.82 -13.99 22.95
C ILE A 192 -4.35 -14.21 23.34
N PRO A 193 -3.94 -15.32 23.99
CA PRO A 193 -2.54 -15.51 24.39
C PRO A 193 -1.58 -15.60 23.19
N GLU A 194 -1.97 -16.34 22.16
CA GLU A 194 -1.20 -16.51 20.91
C GLU A 194 -1.02 -15.17 20.19
N LYS A 195 -2.13 -14.46 19.92
CA LYS A 195 -2.13 -13.17 19.24
C LYS A 195 -1.35 -12.12 20.04
N LYS A 196 -1.47 -12.11 21.38
CA LYS A 196 -0.65 -11.24 22.24
C LYS A 196 0.84 -11.55 22.13
N SER A 197 1.24 -12.82 22.13
CA SER A 197 2.65 -13.20 21.98
C SER A 197 3.20 -12.77 20.62
N GLN A 198 2.41 -12.94 19.56
CA GLN A 198 2.77 -12.51 18.21
C GLN A 198 2.93 -10.99 18.14
N LEU A 199 1.97 -10.26 18.71
CA LEU A 199 1.98 -8.80 18.80
C LEU A 199 3.23 -8.28 19.54
N LEU A 200 3.59 -8.91 20.67
CA LEU A 200 4.80 -8.59 21.43
C LEU A 200 6.09 -8.86 20.64
N ALA A 201 6.16 -9.97 19.89
CA ALA A 201 7.31 -10.28 19.07
C ALA A 201 7.55 -9.20 18.00
N ILE A 202 6.50 -8.81 17.28
CA ILE A 202 6.57 -7.74 16.27
C ILE A 202 6.94 -6.41 16.93
N LEU A 203 6.27 -6.06 18.03
CA LEU A 203 6.50 -4.82 18.74
C LEU A 203 7.94 -4.69 19.24
N SER A 204 8.55 -5.79 19.68
CA SER A 204 9.95 -5.85 20.13
C SER A 204 10.94 -5.65 18.98
N GLY A 205 10.63 -6.19 17.81
CA GLY A 205 11.45 -6.07 16.61
C GLY A 205 11.42 -4.69 15.94
N LEU A 206 10.40 -3.87 16.24
CA LEU A 206 10.30 -2.50 15.71
C LEU A 206 11.35 -1.59 16.34
N GLN A 207 12.12 -0.94 15.47
CA GLN A 207 13.15 0.02 15.84
C GLN A 207 12.92 1.37 15.14
N PRO A 208 13.13 2.49 15.85
CA PRO A 208 13.02 3.83 15.26
C PRO A 208 14.13 4.05 14.22
N ARG A 209 13.80 4.78 13.15
CA ARG A 209 14.71 5.08 12.05
C ARG A 209 14.27 6.37 11.36
N GLN A 210 15.19 7.24 10.98
CA GLN A 210 14.85 8.37 10.11
C GLN A 210 14.51 7.88 8.70
N ASP A 211 13.53 8.48 8.04
CA ASP A 211 13.04 8.01 6.73
C ASP A 211 14.14 8.02 5.64
N ASN A 212 15.06 9.00 5.69
CA ASN A 212 16.22 9.13 4.80
C ASN A 212 17.48 8.37 5.30
N GLN A 213 17.42 7.69 6.44
CA GLN A 213 18.52 6.89 6.96
C GLN A 213 18.41 5.47 6.43
N ARG A 214 19.49 4.93 5.87
CA ARG A 214 19.52 3.53 5.42
C ARG A 214 19.16 2.58 6.58
N PRO A 215 18.29 1.57 6.37
CA PRO A 215 18.05 0.54 7.37
C PRO A 215 19.34 -0.16 7.78
N SER A 216 19.49 -0.49 9.06
CA SER A 216 20.64 -1.27 9.51
C SER A 216 20.46 -2.75 9.16
N GLY A 217 21.51 -3.37 8.63
CA GLY A 217 21.47 -4.77 8.19
C GLY A 217 20.42 -5.00 7.09
N ASN A 218 19.77 -6.17 7.13
CA ASN A 218 18.74 -6.57 6.17
C ASN A 218 17.33 -6.34 6.72
N GLN A 219 17.09 -5.19 7.34
CA GLN A 219 15.78 -4.85 7.91
C GLN A 219 14.88 -4.16 6.89
N LEU A 220 13.58 -4.42 7.00
CA LEU A 220 12.54 -3.79 6.20
C LEU A 220 12.36 -2.34 6.66
N ALA A 221 12.52 -1.38 5.75
CA ALA A 221 12.24 0.02 6.00
C ALA A 221 10.72 0.27 6.03
N ILE A 222 10.23 0.83 7.13
CA ILE A 222 8.88 1.39 7.23
C ILE A 222 8.99 2.89 7.51
N GLN A 223 7.88 3.63 7.42
CA GLN A 223 7.91 5.04 7.76
C GLN A 223 8.36 5.21 9.22
N TYR A 224 9.37 6.06 9.45
CA TYR A 224 9.96 6.32 10.79
C TYR A 224 10.50 5.11 11.56
N GLY A 225 10.65 3.96 10.92
CA GLY A 225 11.11 2.75 11.60
C GLY A 225 11.73 1.72 10.67
N GLN A 226 12.09 0.60 11.28
CA GLN A 226 12.57 -0.60 10.62
C GLN A 226 12.23 -1.84 11.45
N VAL A 227 12.16 -2.99 10.79
CA VAL A 227 11.82 -4.28 11.43
C VAL A 227 12.41 -5.45 10.66
N ASP A 228 12.68 -6.55 11.35
CA ASP A 228 12.95 -7.83 10.70
C ASP A 228 11.67 -8.35 10.01
N ALA A 229 11.71 -8.50 8.68
CA ALA A 229 10.55 -8.93 7.91
C ALA A 229 10.05 -10.34 8.28
N SER A 230 10.90 -11.21 8.84
CA SER A 230 10.49 -12.55 9.29
C SER A 230 9.44 -12.52 10.40
N LEU A 231 9.33 -11.43 11.14
CA LEU A 231 8.33 -11.24 12.20
C LEU A 231 6.92 -10.94 11.63
N LEU A 232 6.83 -10.51 10.37
CA LEU A 232 5.61 -9.95 9.80
C LEU A 232 4.75 -10.97 9.06
N GLY A 233 5.32 -12.09 8.65
CA GLY A 233 4.66 -13.04 7.75
C GLY A 233 4.39 -12.40 6.38
N GLN A 234 3.17 -12.53 5.87
CA GLN A 234 2.72 -11.80 4.69
C GLN A 234 2.51 -10.33 5.04
N TYR A 235 3.03 -9.40 4.23
CA TYR A 235 2.83 -7.98 4.40
C TYR A 235 2.54 -7.26 3.09
N GLU A 236 1.86 -6.13 3.22
CA GLU A 236 1.70 -5.11 2.21
C GLU A 236 1.97 -3.76 2.87
N THR A 237 2.77 -2.92 2.25
CA THR A 237 3.06 -1.57 2.74
C THR A 237 3.03 -0.55 1.62
N SER A 238 2.50 0.63 1.95
CA SER A 238 2.41 1.79 1.08
C SER A 238 2.88 3.02 1.85
N ILE A 239 3.84 3.75 1.30
CA ILE A 239 4.33 5.01 1.87
C ILE A 239 4.04 6.14 0.89
N ASN A 240 3.46 7.22 1.40
CA ASN A 240 3.17 8.42 0.64
C ASN A 240 4.21 9.49 0.93
N TYR A 241 4.70 10.13 -0.12
CA TYR A 241 5.50 11.34 -0.05
C TYR A 241 4.77 12.46 -0.77
N GLN A 242 4.68 13.63 -0.16
CA GLN A 242 3.95 14.77 -0.72
C GLN A 242 4.83 16.02 -0.71
N ASN A 243 4.68 16.85 -1.74
CA ASN A 243 5.29 18.17 -1.80
C ASN A 243 4.26 19.30 -1.55
N SER A 244 4.73 20.55 -1.53
CA SER A 244 3.89 21.73 -1.33
C SER A 244 2.91 22.03 -2.47
N LYS A 245 3.06 21.35 -3.61
CA LYS A 245 2.19 21.48 -4.80
C LYS A 245 1.14 20.37 -4.88
N GLU A 246 0.91 19.67 -3.77
CA GLU A 246 -0.04 18.56 -3.65
C GLU A 246 0.26 17.36 -4.55
N VAL A 247 1.45 17.29 -5.13
CA VAL A 247 1.92 16.10 -5.86
C VAL A 247 2.26 15.03 -4.82
N THR A 248 1.63 13.86 -4.97
CA THR A 248 1.86 12.71 -4.11
C THR A 248 2.54 11.60 -4.89
N ILE A 249 3.62 11.07 -4.33
CA ILE A 249 4.30 9.86 -4.79
C ILE A 249 3.99 8.76 -3.78
N THR A 250 3.30 7.73 -4.24
CA THR A 250 3.01 6.54 -3.45
C THR A 250 3.92 5.40 -3.87
N LEU A 251 4.64 4.83 -2.91
CA LEU A 251 5.50 3.67 -3.10
C LEU A 251 4.88 2.49 -2.37
N LYS A 252 4.56 1.43 -3.12
CA LYS A 252 3.91 0.23 -2.60
C LYS A 252 4.79 -1.00 -2.82
N THR A 253 4.86 -1.86 -1.82
CA THR A 253 5.51 -3.17 -1.91
C THR A 253 4.78 -4.18 -1.03
N ASP A 254 4.75 -5.42 -1.49
CA ASP A 254 4.24 -6.57 -0.76
C ASP A 254 5.20 -7.76 -0.93
N ASN A 255 4.96 -8.85 -0.21
CA ASN A 255 5.73 -10.09 -0.31
C ASN A 255 4.87 -11.32 -0.65
N HIS A 256 3.68 -11.12 -1.20
CA HIS A 256 2.81 -12.20 -1.66
C HIS A 256 2.78 -12.26 -3.19
N SER A 257 2.29 -13.36 -3.74
CA SER A 257 2.17 -13.49 -5.19
C SER A 257 1.22 -12.41 -5.74
N TYR A 258 1.65 -11.73 -6.80
CA TYR A 258 0.81 -10.79 -7.52
C TYR A 258 -0.33 -11.54 -8.22
N THR A 259 -1.57 -11.20 -7.90
CA THR A 259 -2.78 -11.85 -8.46
C THR A 259 -3.56 -10.95 -9.42
N GLY A 260 -3.06 -9.74 -9.68
CA GLY A 260 -3.70 -8.76 -10.55
C GLY A 260 -3.33 -8.91 -12.03
N THR A 261 -3.93 -8.06 -12.86
CA THR A 261 -3.50 -7.84 -14.25
C THR A 261 -2.31 -6.87 -14.25
N PRO A 262 -1.15 -7.26 -14.81
CA PRO A 262 0.01 -6.37 -14.95
C PRO A 262 -0.38 -5.04 -15.60
N LEU A 263 0.34 -3.97 -15.25
CA LEU A 263 -0.07 -2.62 -15.67
C LEU A 263 -0.07 -2.45 -17.19
N LEU A 264 0.88 -3.06 -17.92
CA LEU A 264 0.91 -2.99 -19.37
C LEU A 264 -0.23 -3.77 -20.03
N ASP A 265 -0.72 -4.81 -19.37
CA ASP A 265 -1.81 -5.67 -19.85
C ASP A 265 -3.19 -5.10 -19.49
N LYS A 266 -3.25 -4.01 -18.72
CA LYS A 266 -4.53 -3.33 -18.45
C LYS A 266 -5.11 -2.73 -19.74
N ASP A 267 -6.41 -2.91 -19.88
CA ASP A 267 -7.21 -2.37 -20.97
C ASP A 267 -7.08 -0.85 -21.04
N ALA A 268 -6.87 -0.31 -22.25
CA ALA A 268 -6.74 1.13 -22.47
C ALA A 268 -7.96 1.90 -21.97
N ARG A 269 -9.17 1.33 -22.01
CA ARG A 269 -10.41 1.96 -21.51
C ARG A 269 -10.41 2.18 -19.99
N VAL A 270 -9.52 1.49 -19.26
CA VAL A 270 -9.34 1.67 -17.81
C VAL A 270 -8.34 2.79 -17.51
N VAL A 271 -7.42 3.06 -18.44
CA VAL A 271 -6.29 4.00 -18.25
C VAL A 271 -6.56 5.34 -18.93
N GLU A 272 -7.17 5.31 -20.11
CA GLU A 272 -7.57 6.45 -20.94
C GLU A 272 -9.06 6.70 -20.71
N THR A 273 -9.35 7.73 -19.92
CA THR A 273 -10.72 8.20 -19.65
C THR A 273 -10.89 9.59 -20.28
N GLU A 274 -12.10 10.17 -20.22
CA GLU A 274 -12.34 11.54 -20.68
C GLU A 274 -11.37 12.56 -20.05
N TYR A 275 -10.84 12.27 -18.86
CA TYR A 275 -9.95 13.14 -18.09
C TYR A 275 -8.49 12.67 -18.06
N GLY A 276 -8.11 11.64 -18.82
CA GLY A 276 -6.78 11.04 -18.75
C GLY A 276 -6.19 10.73 -20.12
N GLU A 277 -4.98 11.24 -20.37
CA GLU A 277 -4.19 10.93 -21.57
C GLU A 277 -2.97 10.06 -21.21
N THR A 278 -2.66 9.09 -22.06
CA THR A 278 -1.45 8.27 -21.92
C THR A 278 -0.21 9.09 -22.33
N LEU A 279 0.60 9.48 -21.36
CA LEU A 279 1.89 10.13 -21.62
C LEU A 279 2.98 9.14 -22.05
N TYR A 280 2.95 7.90 -21.53
CA TYR A 280 3.89 6.84 -21.89
C TYR A 280 3.34 5.46 -21.47
N LYS A 281 3.50 4.46 -22.34
CA LYS A 281 3.22 3.05 -22.05
C LYS A 281 4.32 2.17 -22.66
N GLY A 282 5.00 1.38 -21.83
CA GLY A 282 6.04 0.49 -22.31
C GLY A 282 6.79 -0.20 -21.18
N LYS A 283 7.53 -1.26 -21.54
CA LYS A 283 8.42 -1.96 -20.62
C LYS A 283 9.62 -1.07 -20.30
N ARG A 284 10.05 -1.08 -19.04
CA ARG A 284 11.29 -0.43 -18.61
C ARG A 284 12.05 -1.31 -17.63
N LYS A 285 13.37 -1.22 -17.68
CA LYS A 285 14.25 -1.84 -16.69
C LYS A 285 14.80 -0.76 -15.78
N VAL A 286 14.57 -0.88 -14.48
CA VAL A 286 15.07 0.09 -13.48
C VAL A 286 15.93 -0.69 -12.49
N ASN A 287 17.24 -0.45 -12.52
CA ASN A 287 18.20 -1.06 -11.60
C ASN A 287 18.06 -2.59 -11.45
N GLY A 288 17.83 -3.29 -12.56
CA GLY A 288 17.66 -4.75 -12.57
C GLY A 288 16.22 -5.24 -12.37
N LEU A 289 15.29 -4.38 -11.95
CA LEU A 289 13.86 -4.69 -11.90
C LEU A 289 13.25 -4.54 -13.29
N GLU A 290 12.65 -5.62 -13.79
CA GLU A 290 11.83 -5.58 -14.99
C GLU A 290 10.43 -5.10 -14.63
N ILE A 291 10.01 -3.98 -15.22
CA ILE A 291 8.70 -3.40 -15.02
C ILE A 291 7.88 -3.72 -16.28
N SER A 292 6.99 -4.70 -16.14
CA SER A 292 6.04 -5.20 -17.13
C SER A 292 4.59 -4.88 -16.76
#